data_AF-A0A8C9ML54-F1
#
_entry.id   AF-A0A8C9ML54-F1
#
_cell.length_a   1.000
_cell.length_b   1.000
_cell.length_c   1.000
_cell.angle_alpha   90.00
_cell.angle_beta   90.00
_cell.angle_gamma   90.00
#
_symmetry.space_group_name_H-M   'P 1'
#
loop_
_entity.id
_entity.type
_entity.pdbx_description
1 polymer ?
#
loop_
_entity_poly.entity_id
_entity_poly.type
_entity_poly.pdbx_seq_one_letter_code
_entity_poly.pdbx_strand_id
1 'polypeptide(L)'
;MLLGAGTTLSSEELRPGNTSSREGCARSSPAGILSSRAALQPAPQPLINESQKQQLESVSYSSRYALGLFYEAGTGIGVPWAARYIADNPCLRFISIDNKKRHVESPEVGPSVVVHTTVTFGSEHLDSDPAEVQQIILSHLQRILPSLPQPSSIKCQRWRYSQVTRAVPNCPGQMILHTQPLLICGGDGFTRSNFDGCIESAMSLAEAVKPHLQQFQTQAAKLPLDLL
;
A
#
# COMPACT_ATOMS: atom_id res chain seq x y z
N MET A 1 9.73 9.49 -8.15
CA MET A 1 8.68 8.98 -7.23
C MET A 1 7.35 9.19 -7.96
N LEU A 2 6.85 8.13 -8.63
CA LEU A 2 5.64 8.18 -9.46
C LEU A 2 4.39 8.11 -8.54
N LEU A 3 3.40 8.98 -8.77
CA LEU A 3 2.07 8.87 -8.19
C LEU A 3 1.18 8.03 -9.13
N GLY A 4 0.77 6.84 -8.69
CA GLY A 4 -0.20 5.99 -9.40
C GLY A 4 -1.65 6.43 -9.17
N ALA A 5 -2.48 6.30 -10.20
CA ALA A 5 -3.90 6.62 -10.23
C ALA A 5 -4.75 5.55 -9.51
N GLY A 6 -5.77 5.98 -8.77
CA GLY A 6 -6.68 5.11 -8.02
C GLY A 6 -7.90 4.68 -8.82
N THR A 7 -8.39 3.48 -8.54
CA THR A 7 -9.69 2.95 -8.99
C THR A 7 -10.66 2.93 -7.81
N THR A 8 -11.88 3.40 -8.06
CA THR A 8 -13.05 3.43 -7.18
C THR A 8 -13.74 2.07 -7.15
N LEU A 9 -14.19 1.62 -5.97
CA LEU A 9 -15.17 0.54 -5.82
C LEU A 9 -16.30 0.99 -4.88
N SER A 10 -17.50 0.89 -5.41
CA SER A 10 -18.81 1.18 -4.83
C SER A 10 -19.31 0.01 -3.97
N SER A 11 -19.89 0.33 -2.82
CA SER A 11 -20.51 -0.61 -1.88
C SER A 11 -22.01 -0.78 -2.18
N GLU A 12 -22.50 -2.02 -2.23
CA GLU A 12 -23.93 -2.36 -2.18
C GLU A 12 -24.20 -3.17 -0.91
N GLU A 13 -25.22 -2.77 -0.15
CA GLU A 13 -25.57 -3.29 1.18
C GLU A 13 -26.90 -4.07 1.10
N LEU A 14 -26.93 -5.26 1.72
CA LEU A 14 -28.06 -6.19 1.80
C LEU A 14 -29.19 -5.68 2.72
N ARG A 15 -30.44 -6.06 2.42
CA ARG A 15 -31.59 -6.06 3.36
C ARG A 15 -32.09 -7.50 3.62
N PRO A 16 -32.57 -7.86 4.82
CA PRO A 16 -33.18 -9.17 5.09
C PRO A 16 -34.70 -9.12 5.38
N GLY A 17 -35.34 -10.28 5.15
CA GLY A 17 -36.52 -10.74 5.91
C GLY A 17 -37.81 -10.91 5.10
N ASN A 18 -38.33 -12.15 4.99
CA ASN A 18 -39.54 -12.52 5.73
C ASN A 18 -39.84 -14.03 5.70
N THR A 19 -40.54 -14.47 6.74
CA THR A 19 -40.93 -15.82 7.15
C THR A 19 -42.18 -16.36 6.42
N SER A 20 -42.31 -17.68 6.30
CA SER A 20 -43.63 -18.34 6.20
C SER A 20 -43.57 -19.83 6.59
N SER A 21 -44.61 -20.22 7.32
CA SER A 21 -44.86 -21.46 8.05
C SER A 21 -45.35 -22.62 7.17
N ARG A 22 -45.20 -23.87 7.64
CA ARG A 22 -46.28 -24.89 7.65
C ARG A 22 -45.87 -26.19 8.35
N GLU A 23 -46.81 -26.70 9.15
CA GLU A 23 -46.81 -27.95 9.90
C GLU A 23 -47.04 -29.19 9.00
N GLY A 24 -46.63 -30.38 9.48
CA GLY A 24 -46.98 -31.68 8.89
C GLY A 24 -46.51 -32.88 9.72
N CYS A 25 -47.45 -33.77 10.04
CA CYS A 25 -47.46 -34.78 11.11
C CYS A 25 -46.83 -36.15 10.76
N ALA A 26 -46.21 -36.77 11.78
CA ALA A 26 -45.99 -38.19 12.12
C ALA A 26 -45.63 -39.27 11.06
N ARG A 27 -44.56 -40.02 11.36
CA ARG A 27 -44.57 -41.51 11.50
C ARG A 27 -43.23 -42.04 12.04
N SER A 28 -43.34 -42.98 12.97
CA SER A 28 -42.28 -43.76 13.59
C SER A 28 -41.75 -44.88 12.68
N SER A 29 -40.44 -45.13 12.71
CA SER A 29 -39.84 -46.48 12.66
C SER A 29 -38.37 -46.44 13.14
N PRO A 30 -37.86 -47.49 13.82
CA PRO A 30 -36.55 -47.49 14.46
C PRO A 30 -35.49 -48.12 13.55
N ALA A 31 -34.37 -47.44 13.29
CA ALA A 31 -33.18 -48.09 12.74
C ALA A 31 -31.93 -47.24 12.91
N GLY A 32 -30.90 -47.85 13.49
CA GLY A 32 -29.50 -47.57 13.16
C GLY A 32 -28.86 -46.39 13.88
N ILE A 33 -28.22 -46.68 15.01
CA ILE A 33 -27.05 -45.92 15.46
C ILE A 33 -25.97 -46.12 14.38
N LEU A 34 -25.85 -45.18 13.45
CA LEU A 34 -24.60 -44.91 12.76
C LEU A 34 -24.06 -43.60 13.33
N SER A 35 -23.22 -43.74 14.36
CA SER A 35 -22.29 -42.68 14.75
C SER A 35 -21.30 -42.53 13.60
N SER A 36 -21.69 -41.80 12.56
CA SER A 36 -20.73 -41.21 11.65
C SER A 36 -19.92 -40.23 12.47
N ARG A 37 -18.77 -40.67 12.97
CA ARG A 37 -17.66 -39.75 13.23
C ARG A 37 -17.37 -39.07 11.90
N ALA A 38 -18.07 -37.97 11.63
CA ALA A 38 -17.54 -36.95 10.76
C ALA A 38 -16.21 -36.58 11.40
N ALA A 39 -15.12 -37.06 10.81
CA ALA A 39 -13.81 -36.58 11.15
C ALA A 39 -13.91 -35.07 10.94
N LEU A 40 -13.94 -34.32 12.04
CA LEU A 40 -13.73 -32.88 12.03
C LEU A 40 -12.42 -32.72 11.27
N GLN A 41 -12.52 -32.21 10.05
CA GLN A 41 -11.34 -31.85 9.29
C GLN A 41 -10.54 -30.93 10.21
N PRO A 42 -9.26 -31.23 10.48
CA PRO A 42 -8.44 -30.34 11.29
C PRO A 42 -8.53 -28.95 10.66
N ALA A 43 -8.69 -27.92 11.48
CA ALA A 43 -8.72 -26.55 11.02
C ALA A 43 -7.54 -26.32 10.05
N PRO A 44 -7.75 -25.61 8.93
CA PRO A 44 -6.68 -25.40 7.96
C PRO A 44 -5.45 -24.86 8.68
N GLN A 45 -4.34 -25.58 8.55
CA GLN A 45 -3.06 -25.17 9.11
C GLN A 45 -2.75 -23.75 8.59
N PRO A 46 -2.35 -22.81 9.46
CA PRO A 46 -2.05 -21.46 9.02
C PRO A 46 -0.93 -21.50 7.97
N LEU A 47 -1.17 -20.82 6.84
CA LEU A 47 -0.25 -20.80 5.69
C LEU A 47 1.12 -20.20 6.02
N ILE A 48 1.18 -19.38 7.08
CA ILE A 48 2.35 -18.67 7.57
C ILE A 48 2.58 -19.14 9.01
N ASN A 49 3.82 -19.46 9.37
CA ASN A 49 4.13 -19.84 10.75
C ASN A 49 4.18 -18.61 11.68
N GLU A 50 4.00 -18.83 12.99
CA GLU A 50 3.94 -17.74 13.97
C GLU A 50 5.22 -16.88 14.00
N SER A 51 6.40 -17.46 13.74
CA SER A 51 7.64 -16.70 13.70
C SER A 51 7.69 -15.73 12.53
N GLN A 52 7.32 -16.17 11.32
CA GLN A 52 7.21 -15.33 10.14
C GLN A 52 6.17 -14.23 10.35
N LYS A 53 5.01 -14.57 10.93
CA LYS A 53 3.97 -13.60 11.27
C LYS A 53 4.50 -12.52 12.22
N GLN A 54 5.16 -12.90 13.32
CA GLN A 54 5.76 -11.95 14.25
C GLN A 54 6.81 -11.05 13.59
N GLN A 55 7.63 -11.60 12.68
CA GLN A 55 8.60 -10.82 11.92
C GLN A 55 7.91 -9.78 11.01
N LEU A 56 6.84 -10.17 10.32
CA LEU A 56 6.06 -9.27 9.44
C LEU A 56 5.31 -8.20 10.26
N GLU A 57 4.69 -8.58 11.37
CA GLU A 57 4.03 -7.65 12.30
C GLU A 57 5.01 -6.67 12.97
N SER A 58 6.30 -7.04 13.01
CA SER A 58 7.33 -6.14 13.51
C SER A 58 7.66 -5.00 12.52
N VAL A 59 7.29 -5.09 11.25
CA VAL A 59 7.63 -4.02 10.30
C VAL A 59 6.88 -2.74 10.65
N SER A 60 7.58 -1.62 10.65
CA SER A 60 6.97 -0.31 10.90
C SER A 60 7.29 0.68 9.80
N TYR A 61 6.34 1.57 9.55
CA TYR A 61 6.45 2.64 8.56
C TYR A 61 6.13 3.97 9.20
N SER A 62 6.80 5.02 8.72
CA SER A 62 6.40 6.40 8.94
C SER A 62 5.15 6.75 8.13
N SER A 63 4.43 7.79 8.58
CA SER A 63 3.30 8.38 7.85
C SER A 63 3.60 9.82 7.44
N ARG A 64 3.06 10.24 6.29
CA ARG A 64 3.20 11.61 5.77
C ARG A 64 1.95 12.03 5.01
N TYR A 65 1.75 13.34 4.89
CA TYR A 65 0.92 13.92 3.85
C TYR A 65 1.78 14.54 2.76
N ALA A 66 1.25 14.53 1.55
CA ALA A 66 1.79 15.26 0.41
C ALA A 66 0.69 16.10 -0.24
N LEU A 67 0.99 17.36 -0.56
CA LEU A 67 0.11 18.22 -1.35
C LEU A 67 0.74 18.45 -2.72
N GLY A 68 -0.05 18.23 -3.77
CA GLY A 68 0.22 18.75 -5.11
C GLY A 68 -0.65 19.97 -5.37
N LEU A 69 -0.03 21.11 -5.63
CA LEU A 69 -0.68 22.35 -6.02
C LEU A 69 -0.42 22.56 -7.52
N PHE A 70 -1.48 22.76 -8.30
CA PHE A 70 -1.41 22.95 -9.75
C PHE A 70 -1.93 24.34 -10.12
N TYR A 71 -1.27 24.97 -11.08
CA TYR A 71 -1.54 26.35 -11.49
C TYR A 71 -1.82 26.41 -12.98
N GLU A 72 -2.41 27.52 -13.44
CA GLU A 72 -2.60 27.78 -14.87
C GLU A 72 -1.29 28.12 -15.57
N ALA A 73 -1.28 27.94 -16.89
CA ALA A 73 -0.25 28.43 -17.79
C ALA A 73 0.04 29.93 -17.56
N GLY A 74 1.31 30.32 -17.68
CA GLY A 74 1.76 31.69 -17.39
C GLY A 74 1.92 32.05 -15.91
N THR A 75 1.52 31.19 -14.96
CA THR A 75 1.74 31.44 -13.53
C THR A 75 3.24 31.33 -13.19
N GLY A 76 3.81 32.37 -12.57
CA GLY A 76 5.19 32.35 -12.09
C GLY A 76 5.30 31.94 -10.62
N ILE A 77 6.16 30.96 -10.30
CA ILE A 77 6.55 30.67 -8.91
C ILE A 77 7.93 31.29 -8.63
N GLY A 78 7.91 32.44 -7.96
CA GLY A 78 9.05 33.34 -7.73
C GLY A 78 10.05 32.87 -6.68
N VAL A 79 10.53 31.62 -6.77
CA VAL A 79 11.62 31.10 -5.93
C VAL A 79 12.83 30.70 -6.79
N PRO A 80 14.07 30.90 -6.30
CA PRO A 80 15.29 30.64 -7.08
C PRO A 80 15.69 29.15 -7.10
N TRP A 81 15.00 28.30 -6.34
CA TRP A 81 15.30 26.89 -6.18
C TRP A 81 14.23 26.00 -6.80
N ALA A 82 14.62 24.80 -7.24
CA ALA A 82 13.70 23.79 -7.76
C ALA A 82 13.12 22.91 -6.64
N ALA A 83 13.88 22.73 -5.56
CA ALA A 83 13.45 22.01 -4.37
C ALA A 83 14.19 22.53 -3.13
N ARG A 84 13.53 22.46 -1.98
CA ARG A 84 14.09 22.90 -0.70
C ARG A 84 13.60 22.02 0.43
N TYR A 85 14.55 21.57 1.25
CA TYR A 85 14.25 20.98 2.55
C TYR A 85 14.04 22.08 3.60
N ILE A 86 13.03 21.89 4.43
CA ILE A 86 12.70 22.76 5.56
C ILE A 86 13.07 22.00 6.84
N ALA A 87 13.92 22.59 7.66
CA ALA A 87 14.38 21.99 8.92
C ALA A 87 13.48 22.44 10.09
N ASP A 88 13.21 23.75 10.18
CA ASP A 88 12.55 24.36 11.33
C ASP A 88 11.06 24.65 11.05
N ASN A 89 10.28 23.61 10.77
CA ASN A 89 8.82 23.73 10.67
C ASN A 89 8.14 22.48 11.23
N PRO A 90 7.13 22.61 12.11
CA PRO A 90 6.48 21.45 12.72
C PRO A 90 5.69 20.62 11.68
N CYS A 91 5.21 21.27 10.61
CA CYS A 91 4.35 20.66 9.60
C CYS A 91 5.11 20.25 8.34
N LEU A 92 5.90 21.14 7.73
CA LEU A 92 6.49 20.91 6.40
C LEU A 92 7.94 20.45 6.48
N ARG A 93 8.31 19.47 5.65
CA ARG A 93 9.69 18.98 5.55
C ARG A 93 10.35 19.31 4.22
N PHE A 94 9.58 19.36 3.14
CA PHE A 94 10.11 19.49 1.79
C PHE A 94 9.11 20.20 0.86
N ILE A 95 9.63 21.07 0.00
CA ILE A 95 8.87 21.76 -1.05
C ILE A 95 9.64 21.60 -2.36
N SER A 96 8.94 21.30 -3.46
CA SER A 96 9.50 21.21 -4.80
C SER A 96 8.64 21.97 -5.80
N ILE A 97 9.27 22.79 -6.62
CA ILE A 97 8.70 23.30 -7.86
C ILE A 97 8.97 22.22 -8.91
N ASP A 98 7.97 21.40 -9.20
CA ASP A 98 8.19 20.11 -9.83
C ASP A 98 8.62 20.24 -11.30
N ASN A 99 8.06 21.21 -12.03
CA ASN A 99 8.47 21.50 -13.41
C ASN A 99 9.93 21.96 -13.50
N LYS A 100 10.36 22.84 -12.58
CA LYS A 100 11.78 23.24 -12.44
C LYS A 100 12.67 22.05 -12.17
N LYS A 101 12.29 21.21 -11.19
CA LYS A 101 13.06 20.01 -10.81
C LYS A 101 13.21 19.03 -11.97
N ARG A 102 12.17 18.92 -12.82
CA ARG A 102 12.16 18.04 -14.00
C ARG A 102 12.75 18.69 -15.26
N HIS A 103 13.13 19.97 -15.23
CA HIS A 103 13.60 20.74 -16.40
C HIS A 103 12.59 20.76 -17.56
N VAL A 104 11.29 20.93 -17.23
CA VAL A 104 10.18 20.94 -18.20
C VAL A 104 9.32 22.21 -18.07
N GLU A 105 9.96 23.33 -17.75
CA GLU A 105 9.27 24.63 -17.71
C GLU A 105 8.85 25.05 -19.13
N SER A 106 7.57 25.41 -19.28
CA SER A 106 6.99 25.87 -20.54
C SER A 106 5.97 26.96 -20.23
N PRO A 107 5.86 28.01 -21.07
CA PRO A 107 4.79 29.00 -20.91
C PRO A 107 3.39 28.40 -21.13
N GLU A 108 3.29 27.27 -21.85
CA GLU A 108 2.01 26.61 -22.21
C GLU A 108 1.47 25.70 -21.10
N VAL A 109 2.32 25.31 -20.13
CA VAL A 109 1.96 24.40 -19.05
C VAL A 109 2.20 25.08 -17.72
N GLY A 110 1.16 25.20 -16.90
CA GLY A 110 1.28 25.79 -15.59
C GLY A 110 2.25 25.02 -14.68
N PRO A 111 2.92 25.71 -13.74
CA PRO A 111 3.79 25.05 -12.79
C PRO A 111 3.00 24.14 -11.85
N SER A 112 3.72 23.24 -11.19
CA SER A 112 3.20 22.47 -10.07
C SER A 112 4.15 22.52 -8.88
N VAL A 113 3.57 22.59 -7.69
CA VAL A 113 4.30 22.61 -6.42
C VAL A 113 3.93 21.38 -5.62
N VAL A 114 4.94 20.62 -5.20
CA VAL A 114 4.78 19.45 -4.33
C VAL A 114 5.30 19.79 -2.94
N VAL A 115 4.52 19.52 -1.92
CA VAL A 115 4.86 19.76 -0.52
C VAL A 115 4.73 18.46 0.25
N HIS A 116 5.74 18.08 1.01
CA HIS A 116 5.68 16.93 1.93
C HIS A 116 5.76 17.39 3.38
N THR A 117 4.95 16.78 4.23
CA THR A 117 4.99 17.04 5.68
C THR A 117 6.16 16.36 6.36
N THR A 118 6.42 16.73 7.62
CA THR A 118 7.24 15.97 8.55
C THR A 118 6.59 14.61 8.85
N VAL A 119 7.38 13.66 9.39
CA VAL A 119 6.85 12.38 9.85
C VAL A 119 5.95 12.58 11.06
N THR A 120 6.40 13.39 12.03
CA THR A 120 5.66 13.68 13.26
C THR A 120 4.26 14.19 12.96
N PHE A 121 4.14 15.23 12.12
CA PHE A 121 2.83 15.75 11.69
C PHE A 121 1.98 14.71 10.97
N GLY A 122 2.61 13.91 10.09
CA GLY A 122 1.90 12.85 9.37
C GLY A 122 1.33 11.77 10.27
N SER A 123 2.04 11.40 11.34
CA SER A 123 1.58 10.45 12.34
C SER A 123 0.48 11.02 13.24
N GLU A 124 0.62 12.27 13.69
CA GLU A 124 -0.37 12.96 14.54
C GLU A 124 -1.72 13.12 13.83
N HIS A 125 -1.70 13.35 12.52
CA HIS A 125 -2.90 13.56 11.70
C HIS A 125 -3.32 12.34 10.87
N LEU A 126 -2.82 11.15 11.21
CA LEU A 126 -3.01 9.95 10.40
C LEU A 126 -4.49 9.59 10.21
N ASP A 127 -5.30 9.75 11.26
CA ASP A 127 -6.73 9.41 11.24
C ASP A 127 -7.64 10.65 11.16
N SER A 128 -7.07 11.85 11.00
CA SER A 128 -7.82 13.09 10.77
C SER A 128 -8.46 13.14 9.39
N ASP A 129 -9.44 14.02 9.20
CA ASP A 129 -10.03 14.32 7.89
C ASP A 129 -8.98 14.95 6.96
N PRO A 130 -8.70 14.35 5.78
CA PRO A 130 -7.78 14.92 4.81
C PRO A 130 -8.10 16.36 4.38
N ALA A 131 -9.37 16.78 4.39
CA ALA A 131 -9.76 18.14 4.02
C ALA A 131 -9.30 19.17 5.07
N GLU A 132 -9.45 18.85 6.36
CA GLU A 132 -8.95 19.68 7.46
C GLU A 132 -7.43 19.75 7.48
N VAL A 133 -6.77 18.59 7.32
CA VAL A 133 -5.30 18.50 7.28
C VAL A 133 -4.73 19.30 6.11
N GLN A 134 -5.40 19.29 4.95
CA GLN A 134 -5.01 20.12 3.81
C GLN A 134 -4.94 21.61 4.18
N GLN A 135 -5.93 22.14 4.91
CA GLN A 135 -5.96 23.55 5.31
C GLN A 135 -4.82 23.91 6.27
N ILE A 136 -4.47 23.00 7.18
CA ILE A 136 -3.33 23.17 8.09
C ILE A 136 -2.03 23.25 7.27
N ILE A 137 -1.82 22.32 6.34
CA ILE A 137 -0.62 22.28 5.50
C ILE A 137 -0.52 23.56 4.64
N LEU A 138 -1.62 23.99 4.01
CA LEU A 138 -1.69 25.23 3.25
C LEU A 138 -1.35 26.46 4.11
N SER A 139 -1.85 26.52 5.34
CA SER A 139 -1.53 27.61 6.27
C SER A 139 -0.04 27.66 6.60
N HIS A 140 0.63 26.51 6.77
CA HIS A 140 2.08 26.48 6.96
C HIS A 140 2.85 26.84 5.68
N LEU A 141 2.36 26.42 4.52
CA LEU A 141 2.95 26.76 3.24
C LEU A 141 2.92 28.27 2.97
N GLN A 142 1.79 28.93 3.22
CA GLN A 142 1.63 30.37 3.05
C GLN A 142 2.63 31.16 3.92
N ARG A 143 2.94 30.69 5.13
CA ARG A 143 3.96 31.35 5.99
C ARG A 143 5.37 31.24 5.42
N ILE A 144 5.69 30.14 4.73
CA ILE A 144 7.01 29.92 4.12
C ILE A 144 7.11 30.62 2.76
N LEU A 145 6.03 30.62 1.98
CA LEU A 145 5.92 31.24 0.64
C LEU A 145 4.72 32.20 0.60
N PRO A 146 4.82 33.40 1.21
CA PRO A 146 3.69 34.32 1.32
C PRO A 146 3.23 34.90 -0.02
N SER A 147 4.09 34.92 -1.04
CA SER A 147 3.79 35.36 -2.40
C SER A 147 3.30 34.24 -3.31
N LEU A 148 3.03 33.04 -2.78
CA LEU A 148 2.51 31.94 -3.58
C LEU A 148 1.10 32.29 -4.08
N PRO A 149 0.84 32.24 -5.40
CA PRO A 149 -0.48 32.52 -5.94
C PRO A 149 -1.49 31.46 -5.52
N GLN A 150 -2.78 31.72 -5.72
CA GLN A 150 -3.82 30.72 -5.50
C GLN A 150 -3.71 29.61 -6.56
N PRO A 151 -3.68 28.33 -6.17
CA PRO A 151 -3.66 27.22 -7.13
C PRO A 151 -5.04 27.01 -7.76
N SER A 152 -5.06 26.58 -9.02
CA SER A 152 -6.26 26.18 -9.75
C SER A 152 -6.87 24.90 -9.19
N SER A 153 -6.01 23.97 -8.74
CA SER A 153 -6.44 22.75 -8.09
C SER A 153 -5.40 22.23 -7.10
N ILE A 154 -5.87 21.45 -6.12
CA ILE A 154 -5.06 20.88 -5.06
C ILE A 154 -5.38 19.40 -4.94
N LYS A 155 -4.34 18.57 -4.84
CA LYS A 155 -4.45 17.16 -4.49
C LYS A 155 -3.76 16.91 -3.15
N CYS A 156 -4.51 16.52 -2.15
CA CYS A 156 -4.00 16.07 -0.86
C CYS A 156 -3.90 14.55 -0.84
N GLN A 157 -2.71 14.01 -0.59
CA GLN A 157 -2.44 12.57 -0.51
C GLN A 157 -1.95 12.22 0.90
N ARG A 158 -2.67 11.31 1.56
CA ARG A 158 -2.23 10.66 2.80
C ARG A 158 -1.43 9.40 2.47
N TRP A 159 -0.19 9.34 2.94
CA TRP A 159 0.66 8.15 2.89
C TRP A 159 0.72 7.53 4.28
N ARG A 160 -0.20 6.58 4.57
CA ARG A 160 -0.21 5.83 5.84
C ARG A 160 1.10 5.05 6.02
N TYR A 161 1.57 4.42 4.95
CA TYR A 161 2.84 3.70 4.89
C TYR A 161 3.76 4.45 3.91
N SER A 162 4.45 5.49 4.40
CA SER A 162 5.29 6.36 3.57
C SER A 162 6.68 5.78 3.35
N GLN A 163 7.40 5.47 4.43
CA GLN A 163 8.75 4.91 4.38
C GLN A 163 8.94 3.96 5.56
N VAL A 164 9.54 2.79 5.32
CA VAL A 164 9.91 1.82 6.33
C VAL A 164 10.86 2.47 7.34
N THR A 165 10.51 2.34 8.61
CA THR A 165 11.32 2.77 9.76
C THR A 165 11.95 1.59 10.46
N ARG A 166 11.32 0.42 10.41
CA ARG A 166 11.88 -0.86 10.85
C ARG A 166 11.53 -1.93 9.81
N ALA A 167 12.53 -2.42 9.10
CA ALA A 167 12.38 -3.51 8.12
C ALA A 167 12.24 -4.87 8.83
N VAL A 168 11.82 -5.88 8.06
CA VAL A 168 11.78 -7.28 8.51
C VAL A 168 13.19 -7.72 8.96
N PRO A 169 13.34 -8.26 10.18
CA PRO A 169 14.64 -8.71 10.66
C PRO A 169 15.11 -9.96 9.92
N ASN A 170 16.42 -10.05 9.66
CA ASN A 170 17.11 -11.26 9.17
C ASN A 170 16.57 -11.85 7.85
N CYS A 171 15.84 -11.06 7.05
CA CYS A 171 15.20 -11.52 5.81
C CYS A 171 15.42 -10.52 4.68
N PRO A 172 16.66 -10.35 4.18
CA PRO A 172 16.99 -9.27 3.26
C PRO A 172 16.33 -9.51 1.89
N GLY A 173 15.46 -8.57 1.50
CA GLY A 173 14.86 -8.52 0.17
C GLY A 173 13.63 -9.39 -0.05
N GLN A 174 13.47 -10.50 0.66
CA GLN A 174 12.31 -11.40 0.49
C GLN A 174 12.10 -12.32 1.68
N MET A 175 10.90 -12.88 1.81
CA MET A 175 10.58 -14.01 2.69
C MET A 175 9.69 -15.03 1.98
N ILE A 176 10.14 -16.27 1.86
CA ILE A 176 9.29 -17.41 1.46
C ILE A 176 8.39 -17.76 2.64
N LEU A 177 7.09 -17.61 2.46
CA LEU A 177 6.05 -17.92 3.45
C LEU A 177 5.59 -19.38 3.33
N HIS A 178 5.49 -19.88 2.10
CA HIS A 178 5.06 -21.24 1.81
C HIS A 178 5.75 -21.76 0.54
N THR A 179 6.03 -23.06 0.45
CA THR A 179 6.78 -23.63 -0.69
C THR A 179 5.90 -24.35 -1.71
N GLN A 180 4.71 -24.84 -1.33
CA GLN A 180 3.84 -25.57 -2.25
C GLN A 180 2.33 -25.44 -1.93
N PRO A 181 1.61 -24.46 -2.50
CA PRO A 181 2.06 -23.55 -3.56
C PRO A 181 3.09 -22.54 -3.02
N LEU A 182 4.00 -22.09 -3.90
CA LEU A 182 4.96 -21.06 -3.54
C LEU A 182 4.23 -19.76 -3.19
N LEU A 183 4.45 -19.27 -1.98
CA LEU A 183 4.07 -17.94 -1.53
C LEU A 183 5.32 -17.23 -1.01
N ILE A 184 5.64 -16.09 -1.59
CA ILE A 184 6.83 -15.30 -1.25
C ILE A 184 6.45 -13.81 -1.20
N CYS A 185 7.01 -13.08 -0.26
CA CYS A 185 6.83 -11.64 -0.12
C CYS A 185 8.14 -10.91 -0.30
N GLY A 186 8.06 -9.68 -0.82
CA GLY A 186 9.15 -8.73 -0.92
C GLY A 186 8.60 -7.30 -0.95
N GLY A 187 9.49 -6.33 -1.07
CA GLY A 187 9.19 -4.91 -1.03
C GLY A 187 10.22 -4.14 -0.20
N ASP A 188 9.96 -2.84 -0.04
CA ASP A 188 10.80 -1.96 0.78
C ASP A 188 10.81 -2.36 2.26
N GLY A 189 9.71 -2.96 2.76
CA GLY A 189 9.63 -3.55 4.10
C GLY A 189 10.70 -4.61 4.40
N PHE A 190 11.30 -5.22 3.37
CA PHE A 190 12.37 -6.21 3.49
C PHE A 190 13.77 -5.62 3.22
N THR A 191 13.85 -4.32 2.91
CA THR A 191 15.08 -3.60 2.59
C THR A 191 15.03 -2.18 3.16
N ARG A 192 14.71 -1.18 2.32
CA ARG A 192 14.63 0.25 2.62
C ARG A 192 13.74 0.95 1.58
N SER A 193 13.05 2.03 1.96
CA SER A 193 12.14 2.78 1.07
C SER A 193 12.85 3.76 0.16
N ASN A 194 13.68 3.24 -0.74
CA ASN A 194 14.23 4.00 -1.86
C ASN A 194 14.27 3.12 -3.12
N PHE A 195 14.68 3.72 -4.24
CA PHE A 195 14.72 3.04 -5.53
C PHE A 195 15.57 1.77 -5.50
N ASP A 196 16.78 1.85 -4.94
CA ASP A 196 17.71 0.73 -4.88
C ASP A 196 17.21 -0.40 -3.97
N GLY A 197 16.56 -0.08 -2.84
CA GLY A 197 15.96 -1.08 -1.96
C GLY A 197 14.87 -1.89 -2.67
N CYS A 198 14.05 -1.23 -3.49
CA CYS A 198 13.07 -1.91 -4.33
C CYS A 198 13.75 -2.84 -5.36
N ILE A 199 14.85 -2.40 -5.99
CA ILE A 199 15.61 -3.24 -6.94
C ILE A 199 16.20 -4.45 -6.22
N GLU A 200 16.87 -4.24 -5.08
CA GLU A 200 17.46 -5.30 -4.28
C GLU A 200 16.43 -6.36 -3.87
N SER A 201 15.25 -5.91 -3.43
CA SER A 201 14.15 -6.83 -3.10
C SER A 201 13.64 -7.59 -4.33
N ALA A 202 13.43 -6.91 -5.46
CA ALA A 202 12.97 -7.54 -6.69
C ALA A 202 13.95 -8.60 -7.21
N MET A 203 15.26 -8.31 -7.16
CA MET A 203 16.30 -9.27 -7.55
C MET A 203 16.33 -10.47 -6.60
N SER A 204 16.22 -10.24 -5.29
CA SER A 204 16.13 -11.30 -4.27
C SER A 204 14.93 -12.22 -4.50
N LEU A 205 13.76 -11.64 -4.81
CA LEU A 205 12.56 -12.39 -5.19
C LEU A 205 12.78 -13.24 -6.44
N ALA A 206 13.34 -12.66 -7.49
CA ALA A 206 13.56 -13.36 -8.76
C ALA A 206 14.45 -14.61 -8.58
N GLU A 207 15.54 -14.49 -7.83
CA GLU A 207 16.43 -15.62 -7.52
C GLU A 207 15.74 -16.69 -6.67
N ALA A 208 14.92 -16.29 -5.69
CA ALA A 208 14.18 -17.23 -4.84
C ALA A 208 13.08 -18.01 -5.59
N VAL A 209 12.46 -17.39 -6.61
CA VAL A 209 11.40 -18.02 -7.43
C VAL A 209 11.96 -19.03 -8.44
N LYS A 210 13.16 -18.77 -8.98
CA LYS A 210 13.79 -19.59 -10.04
C LYS A 210 13.78 -21.11 -9.82
N PRO A 211 14.23 -21.66 -8.67
CA PRO A 211 14.23 -23.12 -8.46
C PRO A 211 12.82 -23.72 -8.43
N HIS A 212 11.83 -22.98 -7.93
CA HIS A 212 10.45 -23.44 -7.86
C HIS A 212 9.83 -23.55 -9.26
N LEU A 213 10.10 -22.60 -10.16
CA LEU A 213 9.65 -22.66 -11.55
C LEU A 213 10.21 -23.87 -12.30
N GLN A 214 11.48 -24.20 -12.08
CA GLN A 214 12.12 -25.38 -12.68
C GLN A 214 11.49 -26.68 -12.17
N GLN A 215 11.17 -26.74 -10.88
CA GLN A 215 10.47 -27.88 -10.28
C GLN A 215 9.06 -28.05 -10.86
N PHE A 216 8.30 -26.95 -11.01
CA PHE A 216 6.98 -26.98 -11.65
C PHE A 216 7.05 -27.47 -13.10
N GLN A 217 8.01 -26.99 -13.89
CA GLN A 217 8.20 -27.44 -15.28
C GLN A 217 8.55 -28.93 -15.35
N THR A 218 9.42 -29.40 -14.46
CA THR A 218 9.82 -30.82 -14.40
C THR A 218 8.65 -31.72 -13.98
N GLN A 219 7.79 -31.27 -13.07
CA GLN A 219 6.60 -32.01 -12.65
C GLN A 219 5.53 -32.01 -13.76
N ALA A 220 5.33 -30.89 -14.46
CA ALA A 220 4.40 -30.81 -15.59
C ALA A 220 4.84 -31.70 -16.76
N ALA A 221 6.14 -31.78 -17.05
CA ALA A 221 6.70 -32.66 -18.08
C ALA A 221 6.67 -34.16 -17.73
N LYS A 222 6.35 -34.52 -16.48
CA LYS A 222 6.23 -35.91 -16.00
C LYS A 222 4.78 -36.41 -15.94
N LEU A 223 3.79 -35.61 -16.33
CA LEU A 223 2.41 -36.09 -16.47
C LEU A 223 2.39 -37.17 -17.59
N PRO A 224 2.01 -38.42 -17.30
CA PRO A 224 2.05 -39.51 -18.27
C PRO A 224 1.16 -39.20 -19.48
N LEU A 225 1.63 -39.57 -20.68
CA LEU A 225 0.81 -39.61 -21.89
C LEU A 225 -0.32 -40.67 -21.82
N ASP A 226 -0.39 -41.46 -20.74
CA ASP A 226 -1.29 -42.61 -20.60
C ASP A 226 -2.75 -42.23 -20.22
N LEU A 227 -3.17 -41.01 -20.53
CA LEU A 227 -4.54 -40.51 -20.30
C LEU A 227 -5.15 -39.81 -21.54
N LEU A 228 -4.63 -40.10 -22.73
CA LEU A 228 -5.25 -39.77 -24.03
C LEU A 228 -5.60 -41.04 -24.81
#